data_AF-A0A4Q5ASE2-F1
#
_entry.id   AF-A0A4Q5ASE2-F1
#
_cell.length_a   1.000
_cell.length_b   1.000
_cell.length_c   1.000
_cell.angle_alpha   90.00
_cell.angle_beta   90.00
_cell.angle_gamma   90.00
#
_symmetry.space_group_name_H-M   'P 1'
#
loop_
_entity.id
_entity.type
_entity.pdbx_description
1 polymer ?
#
loop_
_entity_poly.entity_id
_entity_poly.type
_entity_poly.pdbx_seq_one_letter_code
_entity_poly.pdbx_strand_id
1 'polypeptide(L)'
;MVTIKRDIVNAGHGYLAPFLLAVHSTANPGATARNHRDLWSRGYDYAVHLTSDWTEAYQCVEYDRLCWQVGGGNGTCIGIEICEATNPTDFARGFDIAAQVCAQVLVSRGWNTSVMHPHLWFSQTYGGSDHTDPFPYFTRYGKSWADFVNLTQQYLNGGGIMAISDSDAKKIAEAVWHHNISGTQAWRRLQGVDQVCWNEVRPIISKITRVVDMLLRTDSTASGMLDANGKPNKADLWTRLDWMDKRIRDLNPNPSSKRTQTTAAMHLTDDTIDKIVDKIADKVIAKTKAAAPTTIPQEAE
;
A
#
# COMPACT_ATOMS: atom_id res chain seq x y z
N MET A 1 3.47 17.80 -10.24
CA MET A 1 3.91 19.10 -10.79
C MET A 1 3.08 20.21 -10.17
N VAL A 2 3.73 21.18 -9.54
CA VAL A 2 3.14 22.40 -8.99
C VAL A 2 2.53 23.22 -10.12
N THR A 3 1.38 23.84 -9.89
CA THR A 3 0.78 24.78 -10.84
C THR A 3 1.54 26.11 -10.80
N ILE A 4 2.06 26.55 -11.96
CA ILE A 4 2.60 27.91 -12.12
C ILE A 4 1.43 28.85 -12.38
N LYS A 5 1.18 29.78 -11.44
CA LYS A 5 0.13 30.78 -11.58
C LYS A 5 0.61 31.87 -12.54
N ARG A 6 -0.03 31.96 -13.71
CA ARG A 6 0.25 33.03 -14.66
C ARG A 6 -0.39 34.33 -14.20
N ASP A 7 0.43 35.26 -13.74
CA ASP A 7 0.02 36.55 -13.19
C ASP A 7 1.03 37.61 -13.61
N ILE A 8 0.88 38.05 -14.86
CA ILE A 8 1.83 38.96 -15.51
C ILE A 8 1.67 40.35 -14.89
N VAL A 9 2.65 40.74 -14.09
CA VAL A 9 2.64 41.97 -13.30
C VAL A 9 3.71 42.97 -13.70
N ASN A 10 4.65 42.57 -14.56
CA ASN A 10 5.72 43.43 -15.04
C ASN A 10 6.01 43.18 -16.53
N ALA A 11 6.29 44.25 -17.27
CA ALA A 11 6.42 44.23 -18.73
C ALA A 11 7.83 43.85 -19.24
N GLY A 12 8.82 43.79 -18.34
CA GLY A 12 10.22 43.64 -18.70
C GLY A 12 10.75 44.78 -19.57
N HIS A 13 11.90 44.57 -20.21
CA HIS A 13 12.74 45.62 -20.82
C HIS A 13 12.90 45.52 -22.33
N GLY A 14 11.98 44.83 -23.02
CA GLY A 14 12.00 44.66 -24.47
C GLY A 14 11.84 43.21 -24.90
N TYR A 15 12.08 42.93 -26.17
CA TYR A 15 11.96 41.60 -26.75
C TYR A 15 13.10 40.66 -26.29
N LEU A 16 12.77 39.39 -26.11
CA LEU A 16 13.70 38.32 -25.74
C LEU A 16 13.41 37.06 -26.59
N ALA A 17 14.47 36.45 -27.11
CA ALA A 17 14.44 35.12 -27.71
C ALA A 17 15.40 34.21 -26.91
N PRO A 18 14.95 33.66 -25.77
CA PRO A 18 15.84 33.00 -24.83
C PRO A 18 16.23 31.61 -25.33
N PHE A 19 17.43 31.17 -24.98
CA PHE A 19 17.94 29.81 -25.21
C PHE A 19 18.58 29.18 -23.96
N LEU A 20 18.55 29.89 -22.82
CA LEU A 20 19.04 29.44 -21.52
C LEU A 20 17.98 29.63 -20.41
N LEU A 21 18.19 28.95 -19.28
CA LEU A 21 17.41 29.11 -18.04
C LEU A 21 18.35 29.51 -16.90
N ALA A 22 18.15 30.70 -16.34
CA ALA A 22 18.83 31.21 -15.17
C ALA A 22 18.07 30.85 -13.89
N VAL A 23 18.79 30.31 -12.92
CA VAL A 23 18.24 29.95 -11.60
C VAL A 23 18.88 30.83 -10.54
N HIS A 24 18.03 31.55 -9.81
CA HIS A 24 18.40 32.51 -8.79
C HIS A 24 17.89 32.10 -7.41
N SER A 25 18.43 32.73 -6.38
CA SER A 25 17.80 32.79 -5.06
C SER A 25 17.73 34.24 -4.58
N THR A 26 16.61 34.58 -3.95
CA THR A 26 16.18 35.97 -3.69
C THR A 26 17.06 36.80 -2.76
N ALA A 27 17.97 36.20 -1.99
CA ALA A 27 18.72 36.88 -0.91
C ALA A 27 17.82 37.61 0.09
N ASN A 28 16.54 37.20 0.20
CA ASN A 28 15.53 37.80 1.07
C ASN A 28 14.86 36.73 1.96
N PRO A 29 15.55 36.28 3.04
CA PRO A 29 15.07 35.19 3.87
C PRO A 29 13.67 35.45 4.45
N GLY A 30 12.75 34.51 4.22
CA GLY A 30 11.39 34.54 4.74
C GLY A 30 10.36 35.26 3.87
N ALA A 31 10.79 35.97 2.82
CA ALA A 31 9.87 36.53 1.85
C ALA A 31 9.24 35.41 0.99
N THR A 32 7.95 35.55 0.71
CA THR A 32 7.18 34.58 -0.10
C THR A 32 7.20 34.95 -1.59
N ALA A 33 6.86 34.00 -2.45
CA ALA A 33 6.71 34.23 -3.88
C ALA A 33 5.66 35.32 -4.15
N ARG A 34 4.60 35.37 -3.33
CA ARG A 34 3.61 36.46 -3.35
C ARG A 34 4.24 37.81 -3.02
N ASN A 35 5.13 37.90 -2.03
CA ASN A 35 5.79 39.17 -1.71
C ASN A 35 6.65 39.68 -2.88
N HIS A 36 7.38 38.80 -3.56
CA HIS A 36 8.16 39.16 -4.75
C HIS A 36 7.26 39.56 -5.93
N ARG A 37 6.22 38.79 -6.22
CA ARG A 37 5.19 39.15 -7.20
C ARG A 37 4.59 40.54 -6.92
N ASP A 38 4.22 40.82 -5.67
CA ASP A 38 3.60 42.08 -5.28
C ASP A 38 4.58 43.25 -5.37
N LEU A 39 5.86 43.04 -5.05
CA LEU A 39 6.92 44.03 -5.31
C LEU A 39 7.05 44.32 -6.81
N TRP A 40 7.10 43.28 -7.63
CA TRP A 40 7.29 43.41 -9.07
C TRP A 40 6.14 44.12 -9.77
N SER A 41 4.91 43.97 -9.25
CA SER A 41 3.72 44.70 -9.72
C SER A 41 3.81 46.22 -9.57
N ARG A 42 4.78 46.73 -8.80
CA ARG A 42 5.01 48.16 -8.58
C ARG A 42 6.00 48.75 -9.58
N GLY A 43 6.30 48.04 -10.67
CA GLY A 43 7.27 48.46 -11.69
C GLY A 43 8.72 48.27 -11.25
N TYR A 44 9.02 47.23 -10.47
CA TYR A 44 10.40 46.93 -10.06
C TYR A 44 11.25 46.49 -11.25
N ASP A 45 12.37 47.19 -11.51
CA ASP A 45 13.19 46.96 -12.71
C ASP A 45 13.83 45.58 -12.75
N TYR A 46 14.16 44.99 -11.59
CA TYR A 46 14.84 43.70 -11.51
C TYR A 46 13.86 42.54 -11.30
N ALA A 47 12.63 42.67 -11.79
CA ALA A 47 11.70 41.54 -11.86
C ALA A 47 12.20 40.49 -12.86
N VAL A 48 11.99 39.21 -12.55
CA VAL A 48 12.28 38.08 -13.45
C VAL A 48 11.01 37.37 -13.88
N HIS A 49 11.13 36.40 -14.80
CA HIS A 49 9.99 35.68 -15.34
C HIS A 49 9.18 34.92 -14.30
N LEU A 50 9.86 34.27 -13.36
CA LEU A 50 9.24 33.36 -12.41
C LEU A 50 9.71 33.61 -10.99
N THR A 51 8.83 33.39 -10.03
CA THR A 51 9.21 33.25 -8.61
C THR A 51 8.49 32.07 -7.99
N SER A 52 9.15 31.39 -7.06
CA SER A 52 8.57 30.28 -6.32
C SER A 52 9.03 30.26 -4.88
N ASP A 53 8.17 29.76 -4.00
CA ASP A 53 8.46 29.49 -2.60
C ASP A 53 8.06 28.05 -2.22
N TRP A 54 7.94 27.78 -0.92
CA TRP A 54 7.56 26.47 -0.37
C TRP A 54 6.07 26.13 -0.47
N THR A 55 5.27 26.97 -1.14
CA THR A 55 3.82 26.84 -1.26
C THR A 55 3.35 26.97 -2.70
N GLU A 56 3.88 27.95 -3.45
CA GLU A 56 3.35 28.35 -4.75
C GLU A 56 4.43 28.90 -5.70
N ALA A 57 4.06 29.05 -6.97
CA ALA A 57 4.89 29.65 -8.01
C ALA A 57 4.08 30.58 -8.90
N TYR A 58 4.69 31.68 -9.34
CA TYR A 58 4.10 32.68 -10.23
C TYR A 58 4.96 32.90 -11.47
N GLN A 59 4.32 33.04 -12.63
CA GLN A 59 4.91 33.68 -13.80
C GLN A 59 4.52 35.16 -13.78
N CYS A 60 5.50 36.04 -13.61
CA CYS A 60 5.31 37.47 -13.41
C CYS A 60 5.68 38.33 -14.62
N VAL A 61 6.54 37.81 -15.51
CA VAL A 61 6.94 38.46 -16.77
C VAL A 61 6.76 37.45 -17.91
N GLU A 62 6.32 37.93 -19.06
CA GLU A 62 6.19 37.10 -20.27
C GLU A 62 7.54 36.56 -20.71
N TYR A 63 7.58 35.32 -21.18
CA TYR A 63 8.84 34.65 -21.51
C TYR A 63 9.59 35.21 -22.72
N ASP A 64 8.91 36.00 -23.57
CA ASP A 64 9.47 36.73 -24.70
C ASP A 64 9.86 38.17 -24.33
N ARG A 65 9.92 38.48 -23.02
CA ARG A 65 10.30 39.79 -22.50
C ARG A 65 11.61 39.72 -21.72
N LEU A 66 12.51 40.65 -22.02
CA LEU A 66 13.83 40.72 -21.40
C LEU A 66 13.71 41.13 -19.92
N CYS A 67 14.45 40.46 -19.04
CA CYS A 67 14.59 40.83 -17.63
C CYS A 67 16.05 41.22 -17.36
N TRP A 68 16.28 42.24 -16.53
CA TRP A 68 17.64 42.61 -16.09
C TRP A 68 18.01 41.77 -14.86
N GLN A 69 18.59 40.59 -15.09
CA GLN A 69 18.67 39.54 -14.07
C GLN A 69 20.05 38.87 -13.91
N VAL A 70 20.89 38.86 -14.94
CA VAL A 70 22.17 38.13 -14.96
C VAL A 70 23.34 38.96 -15.51
N GLY A 71 23.22 40.28 -15.55
CA GLY A 71 24.23 41.16 -16.14
C GLY A 71 24.32 41.00 -17.67
N GLY A 72 25.52 40.77 -18.21
CA GLY A 72 25.75 40.69 -19.65
C GLY A 72 24.96 39.60 -20.37
N GLY A 73 24.42 38.61 -19.64
CA GLY A 73 23.62 37.51 -20.17
C GLY A 73 22.13 37.78 -20.33
N ASN A 74 21.62 38.97 -20.00
CA ASN A 74 20.17 39.26 -19.93
C ASN A 74 19.38 38.87 -21.19
N GLY A 75 19.98 39.04 -22.38
CA GLY A 75 19.35 38.73 -23.66
C GLY A 75 19.27 37.24 -24.01
N THR A 76 19.68 36.34 -23.11
CA THR A 76 19.84 34.91 -23.42
C THR A 76 18.89 33.99 -22.65
N CYS A 77 18.30 34.46 -21.55
CA CYS A 77 17.73 33.56 -20.56
C CYS A 77 16.35 33.96 -20.04
N ILE A 78 15.61 32.94 -19.63
CA ILE A 78 14.48 33.06 -18.72
C ILE A 78 15.00 32.86 -17.30
N GLY A 79 14.48 33.62 -16.33
CA GLY A 79 14.91 33.52 -14.94
C GLY A 79 13.81 33.06 -13.98
N ILE A 80 14.23 32.31 -12.95
CA ILE A 80 13.43 32.01 -11.77
C ILE A 80 14.14 32.48 -10.51
N GLU A 81 13.40 33.19 -9.65
CA GLU A 81 13.81 33.57 -8.29
C GLU A 81 13.24 32.61 -7.25
N ILE A 82 14.12 31.82 -6.62
CA ILE A 82 13.76 30.90 -5.54
C ILE A 82 13.77 31.68 -4.21
N CYS A 83 12.62 31.71 -3.54
CA CYS A 83 12.48 32.37 -2.24
C CYS A 83 13.29 31.64 -1.16
N GLU A 84 14.04 32.39 -0.34
CA GLU A 84 14.89 31.80 0.69
C GLU A 84 14.11 31.45 1.96
N ALA A 85 13.91 30.17 2.21
CA ALA A 85 13.30 29.68 3.45
C ALA A 85 14.20 29.96 4.69
N THR A 86 13.56 30.13 5.84
CA THR A 86 14.22 30.33 7.14
C THR A 86 14.25 29.06 8.00
N ASN A 87 13.67 27.96 7.52
CA ASN A 87 13.68 26.66 8.20
C ASN A 87 13.83 25.49 7.22
N PRO A 88 14.31 24.31 7.68
CA PRO A 88 14.57 23.16 6.81
C PRO A 88 13.35 22.58 6.11
N THR A 89 12.17 22.63 6.74
CA THR A 89 10.93 22.07 6.18
C THR A 89 10.49 22.86 4.95
N ASP A 90 10.49 24.20 5.07
CA ASP A 90 10.16 25.07 3.95
C ASP A 90 11.26 25.06 2.89
N PHE A 91 12.53 24.96 3.27
CA PHE A 91 13.61 24.76 2.29
C PHE A 91 13.35 23.51 1.44
N ALA A 92 13.06 22.37 2.07
CA ALA A 92 12.83 21.12 1.34
C ALA A 92 11.67 21.23 0.34
N ARG A 93 10.56 21.87 0.75
CA ARG A 93 9.41 22.13 -0.14
C ARG A 93 9.72 23.13 -1.25
N GLY A 94 10.38 24.23 -0.92
CA GLY A 94 10.74 25.27 -1.89
C GLY A 94 11.74 24.77 -2.92
N PHE A 95 12.72 23.97 -2.50
CA PHE A 95 13.69 23.31 -3.38
C PHE A 95 12.99 22.35 -4.36
N ASP A 96 12.03 21.58 -3.86
CA ASP A 96 11.21 20.66 -4.66
C ASP A 96 10.32 21.40 -5.68
N ILE A 97 9.57 22.40 -5.22
CA ILE A 97 8.70 23.25 -6.05
C ILE A 97 9.52 23.95 -7.14
N ALA A 98 10.66 24.56 -6.79
CA ALA A 98 11.52 25.23 -7.75
C ALA A 98 12.03 24.28 -8.85
N ALA A 99 12.44 23.05 -8.48
CA ALA A 99 12.85 22.04 -9.46
C ALA A 99 11.68 21.64 -10.39
N GLN A 100 10.46 21.53 -9.87
CA GLN A 100 9.26 21.31 -10.68
C GLN A 100 8.97 22.47 -11.64
N VAL A 101 9.18 23.72 -11.21
CA VAL A 101 9.01 24.90 -12.06
C VAL A 101 10.04 24.90 -13.18
N CYS A 102 11.32 24.70 -12.87
CA CYS A 102 12.39 24.60 -13.87
C CYS A 102 12.10 23.52 -14.90
N ALA A 103 11.68 22.33 -14.46
CA ALA A 103 11.32 21.24 -15.37
C ALA A 103 10.15 21.61 -16.31
N GLN A 104 9.11 22.28 -15.81
CA GLN A 104 7.99 22.75 -16.66
C GLN A 104 8.46 23.76 -17.72
N VAL A 105 9.33 24.70 -17.34
CA VAL A 105 9.91 25.69 -18.27
C VAL A 105 10.71 25.00 -19.37
N LEU A 106 11.56 24.05 -19.00
CA LEU A 106 12.38 23.28 -19.93
C LEU A 106 11.54 22.43 -20.88
N VAL A 107 10.54 21.69 -20.37
CA VAL A 107 9.59 20.90 -21.18
C VAL A 107 8.86 21.80 -22.19
N SER A 108 8.38 22.96 -21.77
CA SER A 108 7.64 23.90 -22.64
C SER A 108 8.45 24.40 -23.84
N ARG A 109 9.79 24.25 -23.81
CA ARG A 109 10.71 24.68 -24.88
C ARG A 109 11.44 23.56 -25.58
N GLY A 110 11.19 22.30 -25.21
CA GLY A 110 11.99 21.18 -25.70
C GLY A 110 13.46 21.26 -25.25
N TRP A 111 13.72 21.88 -24.10
CA TRP A 111 15.05 21.97 -23.49
C TRP A 111 15.28 20.86 -22.48
N ASN A 112 16.55 20.67 -22.11
CA ASN A 112 16.96 19.78 -21.01
C ASN A 112 17.84 20.56 -20.02
N THR A 113 18.31 19.92 -18.94
CA THR A 113 19.06 20.63 -17.89
C THR A 113 20.42 21.19 -18.34
N SER A 114 20.93 20.84 -19.53
CA SER A 114 22.20 21.38 -20.04
C SER A 114 22.18 22.88 -20.31
N VAL A 115 20.99 23.48 -20.48
CA VAL A 115 20.82 24.93 -20.67
C VAL A 115 20.45 25.67 -19.38
N MET A 116 20.39 24.95 -18.25
CA MET A 116 20.06 25.50 -16.94
C MET A 116 21.34 25.84 -16.18
N HIS A 117 21.47 27.10 -15.77
CA HIS A 117 22.68 27.61 -15.13
C HIS A 117 22.36 28.49 -13.91
N PRO A 118 23.19 28.45 -12.85
CA PRO A 118 23.08 29.37 -11.71
C PRO A 118 23.58 30.76 -12.12
N HIS A 119 23.20 31.81 -11.38
CA HIS A 119 23.65 33.18 -11.65
C HIS A 119 25.19 33.28 -11.76
N LEU A 120 25.92 32.58 -10.88
CA LEU A 120 27.39 32.54 -10.93
C LEU A 120 27.95 32.18 -12.31
N TRP A 121 27.31 31.25 -13.01
CA TRP A 121 27.77 30.83 -14.33
C TRP A 121 27.59 31.95 -15.36
N PHE A 122 26.51 32.74 -15.26
CA PHE A 122 26.32 33.91 -16.11
C PHE A 122 27.30 35.03 -15.76
N SER A 123 27.55 35.28 -14.48
CA SER A 123 28.57 36.23 -14.00
C SER A 123 29.94 35.90 -14.59
N GLN A 124 30.30 34.62 -14.65
CA GLN A 124 31.57 34.15 -15.21
C GLN A 124 31.60 34.13 -16.75
N THR A 125 30.48 33.83 -17.39
CA THR A 125 30.42 33.65 -18.86
C THR A 125 30.20 34.96 -19.60
N TYR A 126 29.38 35.85 -19.06
CA TYR A 126 28.96 37.10 -19.70
C TYR A 126 29.45 38.37 -18.98
N GLY A 127 29.89 38.27 -17.72
CA GLY A 127 30.26 39.42 -16.91
C GLY A 127 29.07 40.33 -16.56
N GLY A 128 29.36 41.48 -15.95
CA GLY A 128 28.34 42.49 -15.59
C GLY A 128 27.49 42.14 -14.36
N SER A 129 27.85 41.07 -13.64
CA SER A 129 27.33 40.69 -12.32
C SER A 129 28.44 39.99 -11.54
N ASP A 130 28.44 40.11 -10.22
CA ASP A 130 29.32 39.39 -9.28
C ASP A 130 28.54 38.41 -8.39
N HIS A 131 27.25 38.26 -8.65
CA HIS A 131 26.35 37.41 -7.90
C HIS A 131 26.73 35.93 -7.99
N THR A 132 26.44 35.19 -6.91
CA THR A 132 26.82 33.78 -6.73
C THR A 132 25.63 32.87 -6.41
N ASP A 133 24.41 33.38 -6.45
CA ASP A 133 23.19 32.61 -6.19
C ASP A 133 22.99 31.48 -7.23
N PRO A 134 22.33 30.37 -6.84
CA PRO A 134 21.73 30.07 -5.52
C PRO A 134 22.68 29.31 -4.58
N PHE A 135 24.00 29.26 -4.85
CA PHE A 135 24.94 28.43 -4.10
C PHE A 135 24.93 28.67 -2.58
N PRO A 136 24.96 29.91 -2.07
CA PRO A 136 24.94 30.15 -0.63
C PRO A 136 23.67 29.63 0.04
N TYR A 137 22.51 29.81 -0.62
CA TYR A 137 21.22 29.33 -0.11
C TYR A 137 21.16 27.80 -0.06
N PHE A 138 21.56 27.12 -1.13
CA PHE A 138 21.55 25.65 -1.15
C PHE A 138 22.53 25.07 -0.13
N THR A 139 23.74 25.64 -0.02
CA THR A 139 24.77 25.18 0.90
C THR A 139 24.33 25.30 2.36
N ARG A 140 23.56 26.36 2.72
CA ARG A 140 22.98 26.56 4.06
C ARG A 140 22.18 25.35 4.55
N TYR A 141 21.57 24.59 3.63
CA TYR A 141 20.75 23.42 3.92
C TYR A 141 21.36 22.10 3.42
N GLY A 142 22.67 22.08 3.15
CA GLY A 142 23.39 20.88 2.77
C GLY A 142 23.03 20.34 1.38
N LYS A 143 22.58 21.20 0.46
CA LYS A 143 22.34 20.87 -0.94
C LYS A 143 23.36 21.53 -1.85
N SER A 144 23.66 20.85 -2.94
CA SER A 144 24.51 21.33 -4.02
C SER A 144 23.68 21.75 -5.23
N TRP A 145 24.30 22.49 -6.16
CA TRP A 145 23.72 22.72 -7.48
C TRP A 145 23.43 21.41 -8.24
N ALA A 146 24.31 20.41 -8.10
CA ALA A 146 24.13 19.10 -8.73
C ALA A 146 22.88 18.38 -8.20
N ASP A 147 22.58 18.49 -6.91
CA ASP A 147 21.33 17.95 -6.35
C ASP A 147 20.09 18.59 -6.99
N PHE A 148 20.14 19.90 -7.24
CA PHE A 148 19.03 20.64 -7.85
C PHE A 148 18.85 20.28 -9.33
N VAL A 149 19.95 20.17 -10.08
CA VAL A 149 19.95 19.71 -11.47
C VAL A 149 19.39 18.28 -11.57
N ASN A 150 19.83 17.37 -10.71
CA ASN A 150 19.36 15.99 -10.68
C ASN A 150 17.87 15.90 -10.38
N LEU A 151 17.39 16.66 -9.39
CA LEU A 151 15.96 16.70 -9.06
C LEU A 151 15.13 17.28 -10.22
N THR A 152 15.60 18.34 -10.86
CA THR A 152 14.96 18.91 -12.05
C THR A 152 14.90 17.89 -13.20
N GLN A 153 15.99 17.14 -13.43
CA GLN A 153 16.04 16.09 -14.45
C GLN A 153 15.05 14.94 -14.16
N GLN A 154 14.83 14.59 -12.89
CA GLN A 154 13.82 13.59 -12.51
C GLN A 154 12.41 14.07 -12.91
N TYR A 155 12.09 15.34 -12.68
CA TYR A 155 10.83 15.93 -13.09
C TYR A 155 10.68 16.02 -14.62
N LEU A 156 11.77 16.32 -15.35
CA LEU A 156 11.77 16.28 -16.82
C LEU A 156 11.43 14.91 -17.39
N ASN A 157 11.92 13.85 -16.75
CA ASN A 157 11.71 12.46 -17.19
C ASN A 157 10.31 11.92 -16.82
N GLY A 158 9.36 12.78 -16.42
CA GLY A 158 7.98 12.40 -16.09
C GLY A 158 7.77 11.95 -14.63
N GLY A 159 8.78 12.08 -13.76
CA GLY A 159 8.82 11.51 -12.42
C GLY A 159 8.34 12.43 -11.29
N GLY A 160 7.19 13.09 -11.47
CA GLY A 160 6.63 14.01 -10.47
C GLY A 160 5.96 13.39 -9.24
N ILE A 161 6.34 12.16 -8.88
CA ILE A 161 5.99 11.47 -7.65
C ILE A 161 7.26 10.72 -7.24
N MET A 162 7.96 11.22 -6.22
CA MET A 162 9.07 10.55 -5.50
C MET A 162 9.81 9.51 -6.36
N ALA A 163 10.65 9.97 -7.29
CA ALA A 163 11.63 9.10 -7.90
C ALA A 163 12.60 8.70 -6.78
N ILE A 164 12.29 7.57 -6.15
CA ILE A 164 13.15 6.90 -5.20
C ILE A 164 14.50 6.77 -5.92
N SER A 165 15.57 7.32 -5.35
CA SER A 165 16.91 7.18 -5.95
C SER A 165 17.23 5.70 -6.16
N ASP A 166 18.09 5.34 -7.10
CA ASP A 166 18.48 3.93 -7.29
C ASP A 166 18.96 3.27 -5.97
N SER A 167 19.55 4.06 -5.07
CA SER A 167 19.93 3.61 -3.73
C SER A 167 18.73 3.34 -2.83
N ASP A 168 17.73 4.23 -2.80
CA ASP A 168 16.53 4.02 -2.00
C ASP A 168 15.61 2.98 -2.64
N ALA A 169 15.66 2.81 -3.97
CA ALA A 169 14.92 1.80 -4.71
C ALA A 169 15.54 0.43 -4.42
N LYS A 170 16.87 0.35 -4.31
CA LYS A 170 17.57 -0.82 -3.78
C LYS A 170 17.23 -1.09 -2.33
N LYS A 171 17.19 -0.09 -1.44
CA LYS A 171 16.80 -0.28 -0.03
C LYS A 171 15.35 -0.74 0.09
N ILE A 172 14.44 -0.20 -0.71
CA ILE A 172 13.03 -0.60 -0.73
C ILE A 172 12.91 -1.98 -1.36
N ALA A 173 13.63 -2.28 -2.43
CA ALA A 173 13.69 -3.63 -3.01
C ALA A 173 14.28 -4.63 -2.03
N GLU A 174 15.33 -4.28 -1.28
CA GLU A 174 15.90 -5.09 -0.19
C GLU A 174 14.91 -5.26 0.95
N ALA A 175 14.24 -4.20 1.40
CA ALA A 175 13.23 -4.26 2.44
C ALA A 175 12.02 -5.11 2.02
N VAL A 176 11.55 -4.96 0.78
CA VAL A 176 10.46 -5.77 0.20
C VAL A 176 10.92 -7.21 0.00
N TRP A 177 12.13 -7.44 -0.49
CA TRP A 177 12.74 -8.77 -0.66
C TRP A 177 12.91 -9.46 0.69
N HIS A 178 13.42 -8.77 1.71
CA HIS A 178 13.55 -9.28 3.07
C HIS A 178 12.20 -9.42 3.77
N HIS A 179 11.20 -8.57 3.49
CA HIS A 179 9.84 -8.72 4.00
C HIS A 179 9.13 -9.92 3.36
N ASN A 180 9.31 -10.14 2.06
CA ASN A 180 8.71 -11.25 1.33
C ASN A 180 9.43 -12.58 1.61
N ILE A 181 10.76 -12.56 1.80
CA ILE A 181 11.56 -13.71 2.28
C ILE A 181 11.30 -14.00 3.76
N SER A 182 11.22 -13.00 4.63
CA SER A 182 10.91 -13.21 6.06
C SER A 182 9.45 -13.57 6.27
N GLY A 183 8.54 -13.09 5.41
CA GLY A 183 7.14 -13.50 5.34
C GLY A 183 6.98 -14.95 4.85
N THR A 184 7.75 -15.36 3.83
CA THR A 184 7.83 -16.80 3.44
C THR A 184 8.55 -17.65 4.48
N GLN A 185 9.53 -17.13 5.23
CA GLN A 185 10.13 -17.83 6.35
C GLN A 185 9.20 -17.91 7.57
N ALA A 186 8.36 -16.90 7.81
CA ALA A 186 7.29 -16.93 8.81
C ALA A 186 6.20 -17.94 8.43
N TRP A 187 5.82 -17.98 7.14
CA TRP A 187 4.97 -19.04 6.59
C TRP A 187 5.63 -20.43 6.71
N ARG A 188 6.94 -20.57 6.45
CA ARG A 188 7.69 -21.83 6.67
C ARG A 188 7.79 -22.22 8.15
N ARG A 189 7.71 -21.28 9.10
CA ARG A 189 7.58 -21.57 10.54
C ARG A 189 6.16 -22.01 10.93
N LEU A 190 5.17 -21.74 10.07
CA LEU A 190 3.78 -22.21 10.19
C LEU A 190 3.50 -23.48 9.36
N GLN A 191 4.35 -23.80 8.38
CA GLN A 191 4.29 -25.08 7.65
C GLN A 191 4.64 -26.23 8.58
N GLY A 192 3.71 -27.20 8.70
CA GLY A 192 3.82 -28.32 9.63
C GLY A 192 2.76 -28.27 10.74
N VAL A 193 2.14 -27.13 11.02
CA VAL A 193 0.99 -27.06 11.94
C VAL A 193 -0.23 -27.77 11.33
N ASP A 194 -0.41 -27.65 10.02
CA ASP A 194 -1.38 -28.38 9.22
C ASP A 194 -1.11 -29.89 9.20
N GLN A 195 0.15 -30.30 9.04
CA GLN A 195 0.54 -31.71 9.04
C GLN A 195 0.43 -32.34 10.44
N VAL A 196 0.77 -31.61 11.50
CA VAL A 196 0.60 -32.03 12.90
C VAL A 196 -0.89 -32.13 13.25
N CYS A 197 -1.69 -31.12 12.94
CA CYS A 197 -3.15 -31.19 13.10
C CYS A 197 -3.76 -32.34 12.30
N TRP A 198 -3.31 -32.58 11.08
CA TRP A 198 -3.80 -33.69 10.27
C TRP A 198 -3.40 -35.05 10.83
N ASN A 199 -2.18 -35.20 11.35
CA ASN A 199 -1.72 -36.45 11.97
C ASN A 199 -2.48 -36.78 13.27
N GLU A 200 -2.91 -35.77 14.04
CA GLU A 200 -3.72 -35.96 15.25
C GLU A 200 -5.21 -36.21 14.93
N VAL A 201 -5.75 -35.60 13.87
CA VAL A 201 -7.18 -35.68 13.51
C VAL A 201 -7.49 -36.90 12.61
N ARG A 202 -6.56 -37.33 11.75
CA ARG A 202 -6.74 -38.47 10.82
C ARG A 202 -7.10 -39.79 11.51
N PRO A 203 -6.51 -40.19 12.66
CA PRO A 203 -6.88 -41.43 13.35
C PRO A 203 -8.32 -41.40 13.87
N ILE A 204 -8.81 -40.23 14.26
CA ILE A 204 -10.17 -40.02 14.78
C ILE A 204 -11.17 -40.14 13.63
N ILE A 205 -10.92 -39.47 12.50
CA ILE A 205 -11.75 -39.58 11.29
C ILE A 205 -11.80 -41.03 10.79
N SER A 206 -10.67 -41.73 10.75
CA SER A 206 -10.62 -43.13 10.31
C SER A 206 -11.45 -44.07 11.20
N LYS A 207 -11.46 -43.85 12.52
CA LYS A 207 -12.30 -44.60 13.47
C LYS A 207 -13.79 -44.30 13.25
N ILE A 208 -14.15 -43.04 13.05
CA ILE A 208 -15.55 -42.63 12.78
C ILE A 208 -16.04 -43.24 11.47
N THR A 209 -15.23 -43.18 10.40
CA THR A 209 -15.58 -43.80 9.11
C THR A 209 -15.75 -45.31 9.23
N ARG A 210 -14.90 -46.02 9.99
CA ARG A 210 -15.07 -47.46 10.23
C ARG A 210 -16.33 -47.80 11.02
N VAL A 211 -16.68 -46.99 12.03
CA VAL A 211 -17.92 -47.17 12.79
C VAL A 211 -19.13 -46.94 11.88
N VAL A 212 -19.11 -45.91 11.04
CA VAL A 212 -20.15 -45.63 10.05
C VAL A 212 -20.24 -46.75 9.00
N ASP A 213 -19.11 -47.24 8.49
CA ASP A 213 -19.07 -48.39 7.57
C ASP A 213 -19.62 -49.68 8.21
N MET A 214 -19.37 -49.88 9.50
CA MET A 214 -19.92 -51.03 10.24
C MET A 214 -21.42 -50.86 10.48
N LEU A 215 -21.91 -49.64 10.68
CA LEU A 215 -23.33 -49.34 10.84
C LEU A 215 -24.11 -49.43 9.51
N LEU A 216 -23.46 -49.14 8.39
CA LEU A 216 -24.10 -49.08 7.06
C LEU A 216 -23.95 -50.36 6.22
N ARG A 217 -23.19 -51.37 6.66
CA ARG A 217 -23.16 -52.68 5.99
C ARG A 217 -24.42 -53.48 6.31
N THR A 218 -25.40 -53.40 5.40
CA THR A 218 -26.71 -54.05 5.50
C THR A 218 -26.79 -55.46 4.90
N ASP A 219 -25.68 -56.10 4.53
CA ASP A 219 -25.70 -57.43 3.92
C ASP A 219 -25.27 -58.54 4.91
N SER A 220 -26.15 -59.52 5.11
CA SER A 220 -25.93 -60.69 5.98
C SER A 220 -24.81 -61.63 5.50
N THR A 221 -24.03 -61.22 4.50
CA THR A 221 -22.94 -61.96 3.86
C THR A 221 -21.58 -61.59 4.45
N ALA A 222 -21.42 -60.40 5.02
CA ALA A 222 -20.12 -59.93 5.53
C ALA A 222 -19.79 -60.33 6.98
N SER A 223 -20.72 -60.93 7.74
CA SER A 223 -20.46 -61.36 9.13
C SER A 223 -19.87 -62.78 9.23
N GLY A 224 -19.88 -63.55 8.14
CA GLY A 224 -19.21 -64.86 8.04
C GLY A 224 -19.80 -65.99 8.89
N MET A 225 -21.04 -65.87 9.41
CA MET A 225 -21.61 -66.92 10.25
C MET A 225 -22.87 -67.54 9.64
N LEU A 226 -22.78 -68.86 9.50
CA LEU A 226 -23.79 -69.75 8.97
C LEU A 226 -24.60 -70.34 10.12
N ASP A 227 -25.87 -70.66 9.89
CA ASP A 227 -26.65 -71.51 10.80
C ASP A 227 -26.04 -72.92 10.91
N ALA A 228 -26.60 -73.79 11.77
CA ALA A 228 -26.10 -75.16 11.97
C ALA A 228 -26.08 -76.02 10.68
N ASN A 229 -26.71 -75.54 9.59
CA ASN A 229 -26.79 -76.19 8.30
C ASN A 229 -26.00 -75.46 7.21
N GLY A 230 -25.22 -74.43 7.55
CA GLY A 230 -24.33 -73.78 6.59
C GLY A 230 -24.96 -72.64 5.78
N LYS A 231 -26.08 -72.03 6.20
CA LYS A 231 -26.72 -70.90 5.47
C LYS A 231 -26.65 -69.55 6.23
N PRO A 232 -26.55 -68.38 5.54
CA PRO A 232 -26.44 -67.08 6.20
C PRO A 232 -27.69 -66.73 7.01
N ASN A 233 -27.53 -66.53 8.32
CA ASN A 233 -28.66 -66.31 9.22
C ASN A 233 -29.11 -64.83 9.21
N LYS A 234 -30.33 -64.54 8.75
CA LYS A 234 -30.87 -63.16 8.69
C LYS A 234 -31.49 -62.75 10.04
N ALA A 235 -30.65 -62.44 11.02
CA ALA A 235 -31.14 -61.83 12.27
C ALA A 235 -31.55 -60.36 12.05
N ASP A 236 -32.46 -59.82 12.85
CA ASP A 236 -32.85 -58.41 12.83
C ASP A 236 -31.74 -57.49 13.38
N LEU A 237 -31.86 -56.18 13.14
CA LEU A 237 -30.82 -55.19 13.45
C LEU A 237 -30.45 -55.17 14.95
N TRP A 238 -31.41 -55.40 15.84
CA TRP A 238 -31.18 -55.38 17.28
C TRP A 238 -30.41 -56.61 17.77
N THR A 239 -30.75 -57.78 17.23
CA THR A 239 -29.99 -59.01 17.49
C THR A 239 -28.54 -58.89 17.02
N ARG A 240 -28.31 -58.17 15.91
CA ARG A 240 -26.94 -57.88 15.42
C ARG A 240 -26.18 -56.89 16.30
N LEU A 241 -26.85 -55.86 16.84
CA LEU A 241 -26.26 -54.91 17.78
C LEU A 241 -25.87 -55.58 19.11
N ASP A 242 -26.71 -56.47 19.64
CA ASP A 242 -26.41 -57.24 20.87
C ASP A 242 -25.18 -58.16 20.69
N TRP A 243 -25.06 -58.79 19.51
CA TRP A 243 -23.90 -59.63 19.17
C TRP A 243 -22.62 -58.83 18.93
N MET A 244 -22.72 -57.60 18.42
CA MET A 244 -21.58 -56.67 18.28
C MET A 244 -21.07 -56.18 19.63
N ASP A 245 -21.97 -55.82 20.56
CA ASP A 245 -21.62 -55.42 21.93
C ASP A 245 -20.90 -56.57 22.67
N LYS A 246 -21.32 -57.81 22.42
CA LYS A 246 -20.62 -59.01 22.93
C LYS A 246 -19.19 -59.13 22.39
N ARG A 247 -19.00 -58.94 21.08
CA ARG A 247 -17.70 -59.08 20.40
C ARG A 247 -16.71 -57.94 20.70
N ILE A 248 -17.21 -56.72 20.93
CA ILE A 248 -16.41 -55.59 21.41
C ILE A 248 -15.92 -55.83 22.85
N ARG A 249 -16.74 -56.45 23.69
CA ARG A 249 -16.36 -56.85 25.06
C ARG A 249 -15.37 -58.01 25.09
N ASP A 250 -15.45 -58.95 24.15
CA ASP A 250 -14.45 -60.03 24.02
C ASP A 250 -13.07 -59.52 23.57
N LEU A 251 -13.03 -58.42 22.80
CA LEU A 251 -11.79 -57.76 22.38
C LEU A 251 -11.12 -56.96 23.51
N ASN A 252 -11.85 -56.65 24.60
CA ASN A 252 -11.27 -56.08 25.82
C ASN A 252 -12.06 -56.54 27.07
N PRO A 253 -11.77 -57.75 27.60
CA PRO A 253 -12.60 -58.39 28.61
C PRO A 253 -12.50 -57.67 29.96
N ASN A 254 -13.56 -56.96 30.36
CA ASN A 254 -13.72 -56.41 31.71
C ASN A 254 -14.67 -57.30 32.54
N PRO A 255 -14.19 -57.97 33.62
CA PRO A 255 -14.95 -58.95 34.40
C PRO A 255 -16.21 -58.39 35.09
N SER A 256 -16.31 -57.07 35.25
CA SER A 256 -17.39 -56.40 35.99
C SER A 256 -18.64 -56.08 35.14
N SER A 257 -18.62 -56.36 33.84
CA SER A 257 -19.63 -55.89 32.87
C SER A 257 -20.69 -56.92 32.45
N LYS A 258 -21.01 -57.90 33.30
CA LYS A 258 -22.04 -58.90 32.98
C LYS A 258 -23.43 -58.24 32.93
N ARG A 259 -23.99 -58.10 31.72
CA ARG A 259 -25.38 -57.69 31.51
C ARG A 259 -26.32 -58.88 31.71
N THR A 260 -27.37 -58.69 32.51
CA THR A 260 -28.50 -59.61 32.65
C THR A 260 -29.34 -59.59 31.36
N GLN A 261 -29.58 -60.75 30.75
CA GLN A 261 -30.29 -60.85 29.47
C GLN A 261 -31.73 -60.35 29.60
N THR A 262 -32.04 -59.21 28.98
CA THR A 262 -33.41 -58.73 28.77
C THR A 262 -33.49 -58.04 27.41
N THR A 263 -33.91 -58.79 26.39
CA THR A 263 -33.78 -58.41 24.97
C THR A 263 -35.03 -57.79 24.34
N ALA A 264 -36.12 -57.53 25.07
CA ALA A 264 -37.43 -57.40 24.41
C ALA A 264 -38.19 -56.07 24.52
N ALA A 265 -37.73 -55.03 25.25
CA ALA A 265 -38.66 -53.95 25.66
C ALA A 265 -38.32 -52.49 25.27
N MET A 266 -37.31 -52.20 24.45
CA MET A 266 -36.97 -50.80 24.10
C MET A 266 -36.86 -50.57 22.58
N HIS A 267 -37.99 -50.69 21.89
CA HIS A 267 -38.14 -50.08 20.57
C HIS A 267 -38.47 -48.58 20.78
N LEU A 268 -37.54 -47.68 20.40
CA LEU A 268 -37.85 -46.26 20.24
C LEU A 268 -38.69 -46.13 18.97
N THR A 269 -39.92 -45.64 19.11
CA THR A 269 -40.84 -45.43 17.98
C THR A 269 -40.40 -44.22 17.15
N ASP A 270 -40.77 -44.19 15.87
CA ASP A 270 -40.48 -43.09 14.93
C ASP A 270 -40.92 -41.73 15.51
N ASP A 271 -42.04 -41.73 16.22
CA ASP A 271 -42.60 -40.57 16.93
C ASP A 271 -41.65 -40.00 18.02
N THR A 272 -40.76 -40.82 18.57
CA THR A 272 -39.73 -40.40 19.53
C THR A 272 -38.50 -39.84 18.83
N ILE A 273 -38.20 -40.36 17.63
CA ILE A 273 -37.08 -39.92 16.80
C ILE A 273 -37.38 -38.53 16.22
N ASP A 274 -38.59 -38.32 15.71
CA ASP A 274 -39.02 -37.04 15.13
C ASP A 274 -39.00 -35.91 16.18
N LYS A 275 -39.44 -36.19 17.41
CA LYS A 275 -39.36 -35.24 18.54
C LYS A 275 -37.94 -34.83 18.93
N ILE A 276 -36.94 -35.67 18.65
CA ILE A 276 -35.53 -35.36 18.89
C ILE A 276 -34.99 -34.48 17.76
N VAL A 277 -35.34 -34.79 16.52
CA VAL A 277 -34.94 -34.02 15.33
C VAL A 277 -35.49 -32.60 15.40
N ASP A 278 -36.77 -32.44 15.75
CA ASP A 278 -37.41 -31.12 15.89
C ASP A 278 -36.73 -30.26 16.97
N LYS A 279 -36.39 -30.85 18.12
CA LYS A 279 -35.66 -30.15 19.19
C LYS A 279 -34.25 -29.69 18.77
N ILE A 280 -33.61 -30.40 17.84
CA ILE A 280 -32.29 -30.03 17.32
C ILE A 280 -32.45 -28.88 16.31
N ALA A 281 -33.45 -28.94 15.44
CA ALA A 281 -33.75 -27.89 14.47
C ALA A 281 -34.06 -26.55 15.16
N ASP A 282 -34.90 -26.57 16.21
CA ASP A 282 -35.27 -25.37 16.96
C ASP A 282 -34.05 -24.69 17.62
N LYS A 283 -33.11 -25.47 18.16
CA LYS A 283 -31.88 -24.94 18.77
C LYS A 283 -30.94 -24.31 17.76
N VAL A 284 -30.91 -24.82 16.53
CA VAL A 284 -30.09 -24.27 15.45
C VAL A 284 -30.67 -22.93 14.99
N ILE A 285 -31.99 -22.84 14.82
CA ILE A 285 -32.69 -21.61 14.41
C ILE A 285 -32.56 -20.50 15.46
N ALA A 286 -32.64 -20.84 16.75
CA ALA A 286 -32.47 -19.87 17.83
C ALA A 286 -31.05 -19.26 17.85
N LYS A 287 -30.02 -20.04 17.48
CA LYS A 287 -28.62 -19.59 17.42
C LYS A 287 -28.35 -18.65 16.24
N THR A 288 -28.99 -18.87 15.09
CA THR A 288 -28.84 -18.00 13.91
C THR A 288 -29.56 -16.67 14.08
N LYS A 289 -30.71 -16.62 14.76
CA LYS A 289 -31.38 -15.34 15.07
C LYS A 289 -30.59 -14.45 16.04
N ALA A 290 -29.80 -15.03 16.94
CA ALA A 290 -28.95 -14.28 17.87
C ALA A 290 -27.72 -13.61 17.22
N ALA A 291 -27.41 -13.92 15.95
CA ALA A 291 -26.21 -13.47 15.26
C ALA A 291 -26.45 -12.36 14.21
N ALA A 292 -27.66 -11.83 14.07
CA ALA A 292 -27.98 -10.73 13.16
C ALA A 292 -27.84 -9.35 13.86
N PRO A 293 -27.12 -8.37 13.28
CA PRO A 293 -26.95 -7.05 13.89
C PRO A 293 -28.21 -6.19 13.71
N THR A 294 -28.81 -5.75 14.82
CA THR A 294 -29.83 -4.68 14.86
C THR A 294 -29.17 -3.31 14.88
N THR A 295 -29.19 -2.58 13.78
CA THR A 295 -29.16 -1.10 13.77
C THR A 295 -29.88 -0.57 12.53
N ILE A 296 -31.06 0.01 12.72
CA ILE A 296 -31.73 0.92 11.78
C ILE A 296 -31.20 2.34 12.10
N PRO A 297 -30.83 3.19 11.12
CA PRO A 297 -30.45 4.57 11.38
C PRO A 297 -31.72 5.40 11.69
N GLN A 298 -31.72 6.08 12.82
CA GLN A 298 -32.71 7.10 13.14
C GLN A 298 -32.27 8.41 12.47
N GLU A 299 -33.11 8.94 11.57
CA GLU A 299 -32.98 10.29 11.03
C GLU A 299 -33.19 11.31 12.15
N ALA A 300 -32.29 12.29 12.25
CA ALA A 300 -32.40 13.42 13.16
C ALA A 300 -33.00 14.61 12.41
N GLU A 301 -34.19 15.04 12.85
CA GLU A 301 -34.65 16.44 12.78
C GLU A 301 -33.88 17.31 13.78
#